data_AF-Q707W4-F1
#
_entry.id   AF-Q707W4-F1
#
_cell.length_a   1.000
_cell.length_b   1.000
_cell.length_c   1.000
_cell.angle_alpha   90.00
_cell.angle_beta   90.00
_cell.angle_gamma   90.00
#
_symmetry.space_group_name_H-M   'P 1'
#
loop_
_entity.id
_entity.type
_entity.pdbx_description
1 polymer ?
#
loop_
_entity_poly.entity_id
_entity_poly.type
_entity_poly.pdbx_seq_one_letter_code
_entity_poly.pdbx_strand_id
1 'polypeptide(L)'
;MFDINTTVVMANGEIKKVCELTVNSLVMCDDGTPARITHISSAHHTTYEIYQKTKHRANEGEPGRLDPRRKTVYQRLGFNCTGSHLIPLRVPAIACLENSTIKPNLTVRWRCLEDVVTNDGRLISIPKNHHKNFPKTQEGFLLADNFIKERSAITGDYIDYLIEVRDLDYLDTSMRVTSALKCSPILCGNGILSKFLSGKPHLITPSITAMAWLLGLWIGDGTTKEPEITMDSLDAPLMNSLIVLGRKWGIYPTYKDEKVPLRAKHVRLYYGNEPEEKRKTRNLRKNNPFWNTVLALGFKKENSGEKYVPEFMWTEDIEIREAFLAGLIDSDGYVSKRKDNPDVYKVSIQTIYPCIMDAVVHIARSLGISATVTTRSARPEVIEGRLVNCQFTYDCNISGSSALQNVLSYCRSGHKRRKAPESVIREPQFFGFIDKKISEADVKGIHFEDERNILLGNKVVAHCCKQECLTEGNRLLDTKKLKYCVSCPRSGVRYFYRDWTGKNRVCGRCYGRYKFSGYRCVNCMYVPEAREVKKAKMKGEELGIDPTGIPVRGICCPRCSGILNFDEIRGPSSAHRRAMIN
;
A
#
# COMPACT_ATOMS: atom_id res chain seq x y z
N MET A 1 -16.89 -16.67 -1.70
CA MET A 1 -17.06 -16.47 -0.25
C MET A 1 -15.75 -15.99 0.36
N PHE A 2 -15.80 -15.36 1.52
CA PHE A 2 -14.64 -14.81 2.24
C PHE A 2 -14.27 -15.67 3.44
N ASP A 3 -12.99 -15.65 3.83
CA ASP A 3 -12.56 -16.17 5.14
C ASP A 3 -13.32 -15.47 6.27
N ILE A 4 -13.69 -16.20 7.32
CA ILE A 4 -14.48 -15.71 8.45
C ILE A 4 -13.88 -14.47 9.16
N ASN A 5 -12.55 -14.30 9.13
CA ASN A 5 -11.86 -13.18 9.76
C ASN A 5 -11.70 -11.97 8.84
N THR A 6 -12.13 -12.08 7.58
CA THR A 6 -12.17 -10.93 6.67
C THR A 6 -13.04 -9.85 7.31
N THR A 7 -12.61 -8.59 7.26
CA THR A 7 -13.39 -7.47 7.79
C THR A 7 -14.04 -6.68 6.66
N VAL A 8 -15.21 -6.11 6.96
CA VAL A 8 -15.98 -5.24 6.06
C VAL A 8 -16.25 -3.90 6.73
N VAL A 9 -16.38 -2.85 5.93
CA VAL A 9 -16.84 -1.54 6.41
C VAL A 9 -18.36 -1.55 6.41
N MET A 10 -18.95 -1.29 7.58
CA MET A 10 -20.38 -1.14 7.76
C MET A 10 -20.86 0.22 7.27
N ALA A 11 -22.14 0.38 6.95
CA ALA A 11 -22.69 1.66 6.47
C ALA A 11 -22.52 2.82 7.46
N ASN A 12 -22.46 2.53 8.75
CA ASN A 12 -22.18 3.52 9.82
C ASN A 12 -20.67 3.78 10.04
N GLY A 13 -19.80 3.19 9.23
CA GLY A 13 -18.35 3.32 9.32
C GLY A 13 -17.67 2.38 10.33
N GLU A 14 -18.41 1.56 11.07
CA GLU A 14 -17.80 0.50 11.89
C GLU A 14 -17.10 -0.53 11.02
N ILE A 15 -16.06 -1.20 11.56
CA ILE A 15 -15.40 -2.31 10.88
C ILE A 15 -15.78 -3.58 11.63
N LYS A 16 -16.38 -4.54 10.92
CA LYS A 16 -16.81 -5.83 11.51
C LYS A 16 -16.26 -7.01 10.73
N LYS A 17 -16.07 -8.13 11.41
CA LYS A 17 -15.72 -9.38 10.73
C LYS A 17 -16.92 -9.92 9.97
N VAL A 18 -16.68 -10.60 8.85
CA VAL A 18 -17.74 -11.25 8.08
C VAL A 18 -18.50 -12.28 8.94
N CYS A 19 -17.82 -12.94 9.89
CA CYS A 19 -18.47 -13.88 10.81
C CYS A 19 -19.51 -13.24 11.75
N GLU A 20 -19.38 -11.96 12.07
CA GLU A 20 -20.25 -11.20 12.98
C GLU A 20 -21.45 -10.55 12.27
N LEU A 21 -21.51 -10.63 10.94
CA LEU A 21 -22.61 -10.07 10.17
C LEU A 21 -23.88 -10.91 10.30
N THR A 22 -25.02 -10.23 10.31
CA THR A 22 -26.35 -10.84 10.28
C THR A 22 -27.16 -10.34 9.09
N VAL A 23 -28.19 -11.08 8.69
CA VAL A 23 -29.20 -10.60 7.74
C VAL A 23 -29.74 -9.25 8.22
N ASN A 24 -30.06 -8.37 7.28
CA ASN A 24 -30.44 -6.97 7.48
C ASN A 24 -29.34 -6.02 7.96
N SER A 25 -28.11 -6.49 8.19
CA SER A 25 -26.98 -5.57 8.40
C SER A 25 -26.76 -4.69 7.17
N LEU A 26 -26.38 -3.44 7.38
CA LEU A 26 -26.05 -2.48 6.33
C LEU A 26 -24.53 -2.36 6.18
N VAL A 27 -24.00 -2.74 5.01
CA VAL A 27 -22.57 -2.61 4.67
C VAL A 27 -22.34 -1.45 3.72
N MET A 28 -21.10 -0.97 3.66
CA MET A 28 -20.70 0.11 2.77
C MET A 28 -20.28 -0.43 1.40
N CYS A 29 -20.91 0.08 0.35
CA CYS A 29 -20.52 -0.14 -1.04
C CYS A 29 -19.30 0.70 -1.41
N ASP A 30 -18.66 0.38 -2.53
CA ASP A 30 -17.46 1.07 -2.99
C ASP A 30 -17.71 2.49 -3.53
N ASP A 31 -18.97 2.86 -3.74
CA ASP A 31 -19.46 4.21 -4.05
C ASP A 31 -19.86 5.01 -2.80
N GLY A 32 -19.78 4.41 -1.61
CA GLY A 32 -20.17 5.01 -0.33
C GLY A 32 -21.65 4.80 0.04
N THR A 33 -22.47 4.22 -0.82
CA THR A 33 -23.89 3.93 -0.51
C THR A 33 -24.02 2.71 0.41
N PRO A 34 -25.09 2.63 1.22
CA PRO A 34 -25.37 1.44 2.02
C PRO A 34 -26.01 0.32 1.18
N ALA A 35 -25.66 -0.93 1.47
CA ALA A 35 -26.33 -2.13 0.97
C ALA A 35 -26.79 -3.04 2.11
N ARG A 36 -28.04 -3.52 2.02
CA ARG A 36 -28.66 -4.41 3.01
C ARG A 36 -28.38 -5.86 2.69
N ILE A 37 -27.74 -6.59 3.62
CA ILE A 37 -27.52 -8.02 3.48
C ILE A 37 -28.86 -8.76 3.49
N THR A 38 -29.16 -9.49 2.43
CA THR A 38 -30.41 -10.26 2.28
C THR A 38 -30.23 -11.71 2.70
N HIS A 39 -29.04 -12.26 2.47
CA HIS A 39 -28.71 -13.63 2.80
C HIS A 39 -27.24 -13.78 3.17
N ILE A 40 -26.97 -14.68 4.12
CA ILE A 40 -25.61 -15.08 4.51
C ILE A 40 -25.49 -16.58 4.33
N SER A 41 -24.49 -16.97 3.57
CA SER A 41 -24.14 -18.37 3.32
C SER A 41 -22.88 -18.75 4.09
N SER A 42 -22.78 -20.01 4.51
CA SER A 42 -21.59 -20.56 5.17
C SER A 42 -21.21 -21.87 4.49
N ALA A 43 -19.91 -22.12 4.34
CA ALA A 43 -19.38 -23.35 3.76
C ALA A 43 -17.97 -23.61 4.28
N HIS A 44 -17.45 -24.81 4.02
CA HIS A 44 -16.05 -25.16 4.26
C HIS A 44 -15.41 -25.49 2.91
N HIS A 45 -14.57 -24.59 2.40
CA HIS A 45 -14.04 -24.68 1.03
C HIS A 45 -12.56 -24.36 0.98
N THR A 46 -11.89 -24.81 -0.07
CA THR A 46 -10.53 -24.38 -0.38
C THR A 46 -10.46 -22.86 -0.58
N THR A 47 -9.56 -22.20 0.16
CA THR A 47 -9.33 -20.76 0.09
C THR A 47 -8.06 -20.38 -0.68
N TYR A 48 -8.08 -19.16 -1.20
CA TYR A 48 -7.02 -18.52 -1.93
C TYR A 48 -6.70 -17.17 -1.29
N GLU A 49 -5.41 -16.95 -1.03
CA GLU A 49 -4.86 -15.66 -0.64
C GLU A 49 -4.77 -14.77 -1.87
N ILE A 50 -5.43 -13.63 -1.84
CA ILE A 50 -5.28 -12.57 -2.83
C ILE A 50 -4.51 -11.43 -2.18
N TYR A 51 -3.33 -11.09 -2.69
CA TYR A 51 -2.51 -10.04 -2.08
C TYR A 51 -1.78 -9.16 -3.08
N GLN A 52 -1.53 -7.91 -2.68
CA GLN A 52 -0.89 -6.88 -3.49
C GLN A 52 0.55 -7.24 -3.89
N LYS A 53 0.91 -7.06 -5.16
CA LYS A 53 2.30 -7.08 -5.63
C LYS A 53 3.02 -5.84 -5.10
N THR A 54 4.11 -6.03 -4.35
CA THR A 54 4.90 -4.92 -3.81
C THR A 54 6.31 -4.91 -4.41
N LYS A 55 6.94 -3.73 -4.42
CA LYS A 55 8.37 -3.57 -4.74
C LYS A 55 9.26 -3.83 -3.52
N HIS A 56 8.68 -4.28 -2.40
CA HIS A 56 9.38 -4.47 -1.13
C HIS A 56 10.50 -5.50 -1.29
N ARG A 57 11.60 -5.28 -0.58
CA ARG A 57 12.83 -6.08 -0.67
C ARG A 57 13.08 -6.87 0.62
N ALA A 58 12.01 -7.25 1.30
CA ALA A 58 12.00 -7.96 2.58
C ALA A 58 12.98 -9.15 2.62
N ASN A 59 13.00 -9.93 1.54
CA ASN A 59 13.81 -11.15 1.41
C ASN A 59 15.12 -10.94 0.61
N GLU A 60 15.51 -9.69 0.36
CA GLU A 60 16.63 -9.35 -0.52
C GLU A 60 17.62 -8.38 0.13
N GLY A 61 18.91 -8.64 -0.07
CA GLY A 61 20.01 -7.81 0.43
C GLY A 61 20.32 -8.04 1.91
N GLU A 62 21.56 -7.75 2.29
CA GLU A 62 22.12 -7.94 3.64
C GLU A 62 21.21 -7.46 4.79
N PRO A 63 20.58 -6.26 4.74
CA PRO A 63 19.77 -5.80 5.87
C PRO A 63 18.51 -6.63 6.15
N GLY A 64 17.84 -7.17 5.13
CA GLY A 64 16.67 -8.05 5.31
C GLY A 64 17.05 -9.47 5.75
N ARG A 65 18.34 -9.81 5.68
CA ARG A 65 18.89 -11.10 6.11
C ARG A 65 19.32 -11.06 7.56
N LEU A 66 19.94 -9.97 7.98
CA LEU A 66 20.37 -9.75 9.36
C LEU A 66 19.21 -9.42 10.31
N ASP A 67 18.17 -8.74 9.82
CA ASP A 67 17.02 -8.36 10.62
C ASP A 67 15.72 -9.05 10.14
N PRO A 68 15.27 -10.12 10.82
CA PRO A 68 14.04 -10.82 10.49
C PRO A 68 12.79 -9.93 10.47
N ARG A 69 12.75 -8.85 11.27
CA ARG A 69 11.59 -7.93 11.34
C ARG A 69 11.35 -7.20 10.03
N ARG A 70 12.37 -7.11 9.17
CA ARG A 70 12.28 -6.51 7.83
C ARG A 70 11.69 -7.44 6.78
N LYS A 71 11.51 -8.73 7.08
CA LYS A 71 10.89 -9.69 6.15
C LYS A 71 9.38 -9.47 6.03
N THR A 72 8.76 -8.93 7.08
CA THR A 72 7.33 -8.60 7.08
C THR A 72 7.06 -7.40 6.16
N VAL A 73 6.10 -7.58 5.25
CA VAL A 73 5.55 -6.49 4.45
C VAL A 73 4.29 -5.99 5.16
N TYR A 74 4.42 -4.84 5.82
CA TYR A 74 3.33 -4.26 6.59
C TYR A 74 2.25 -3.66 5.69
N GLN A 75 1.00 -3.71 6.15
CA GLN A 75 -0.14 -3.05 5.53
C GLN A 75 -0.36 -3.39 4.05
N ARG A 76 -0.10 -4.65 3.69
CA ARG A 76 -0.32 -5.17 2.34
C ARG A 76 -1.82 -5.29 2.08
N LEU A 77 -2.29 -4.76 0.95
CA LEU A 77 -3.69 -4.93 0.53
C LEU A 77 -3.92 -6.39 0.10
N GLY A 78 -5.07 -6.95 0.45
CA GLY A 78 -5.42 -8.33 0.14
C GLY A 78 -6.59 -8.86 0.96
N PHE A 79 -7.05 -10.05 0.64
CA PHE A 79 -8.09 -10.78 1.37
C PHE A 79 -8.05 -12.26 0.97
N ASN A 80 -8.71 -13.10 1.78
CA ASN A 80 -8.81 -14.53 1.52
C ASN A 80 -10.23 -14.85 1.06
N CYS A 81 -10.35 -15.63 -0.01
CA CYS A 81 -11.64 -15.99 -0.59
C CYS A 81 -11.62 -17.37 -1.27
N THR A 82 -12.79 -17.89 -1.61
CA THR A 82 -12.94 -19.17 -2.31
C THR A 82 -12.58 -19.06 -3.79
N GLY A 83 -12.29 -20.20 -4.43
CA GLY A 83 -12.02 -20.26 -5.88
C GLY A 83 -13.17 -19.73 -6.74
N SER A 84 -14.41 -19.95 -6.33
CA SER A 84 -15.63 -19.47 -6.99
C SER A 84 -15.98 -18.00 -6.73
N HIS A 85 -15.17 -17.28 -5.95
CA HIS A 85 -15.43 -15.88 -5.66
C HIS A 85 -15.09 -15.00 -6.88
N LEU A 86 -16.04 -14.15 -7.29
CA LEU A 86 -15.83 -13.15 -8.34
C LEU A 86 -14.97 -12.00 -7.80
N ILE A 87 -13.97 -11.58 -8.57
CA ILE A 87 -13.16 -10.41 -8.27
C ILE A 87 -13.31 -9.34 -9.35
N PRO A 88 -13.58 -8.08 -8.98
CA PRO A 88 -13.64 -6.98 -9.93
C PRO A 88 -12.24 -6.53 -10.31
N LEU A 89 -11.91 -6.65 -11.60
CA LEU A 89 -10.61 -6.33 -12.15
C LEU A 89 -10.69 -5.22 -13.19
N ARG A 90 -9.65 -4.39 -13.22
CA ARG A 90 -9.43 -3.38 -14.26
C ARG A 90 -8.16 -3.71 -15.03
N VAL A 91 -8.20 -3.55 -16.35
CA VAL A 91 -7.03 -3.70 -17.22
C VAL A 91 -6.94 -2.51 -18.19
N PRO A 92 -5.74 -1.94 -18.46
CA PRO A 92 -5.59 -0.91 -19.48
C PRO A 92 -6.04 -1.42 -20.85
N ALA A 93 -6.78 -0.63 -21.62
CA ALA A 93 -7.33 -1.00 -22.92
C ALA A 93 -6.79 -0.14 -24.08
N ILE A 94 -5.98 0.88 -23.77
CA ILE A 94 -5.40 1.83 -24.73
C ILE A 94 -4.76 1.09 -25.92
N ALA A 95 -5.30 1.34 -27.11
CA ALA A 95 -4.75 0.83 -28.35
C ALA A 95 -3.40 1.51 -28.63
N CYS A 96 -2.39 0.71 -28.97
CA CYS A 96 -1.01 1.17 -29.12
C CYS A 96 -0.44 0.79 -30.48
N LEU A 97 0.22 1.75 -31.14
CA LEU A 97 1.01 1.52 -32.35
C LEU A 97 2.41 1.02 -31.99
N GLU A 98 2.79 -0.14 -32.53
CA GLU A 98 4.16 -0.62 -32.53
C GLU A 98 4.79 -0.42 -33.91
N ASN A 99 5.77 0.49 -33.98
CA ASN A 99 6.61 0.70 -35.15
C ASN A 99 8.03 0.20 -34.87
N SER A 100 8.35 -1.01 -35.31
CA SER A 100 9.69 -1.59 -35.19
C SER A 100 10.45 -1.42 -36.50
N THR A 101 11.71 -1.00 -36.46
CA THR A 101 12.58 -0.89 -37.65
C THR A 101 12.79 -2.22 -38.36
N ILE A 102 12.70 -3.33 -37.64
CA ILE A 102 12.96 -4.70 -38.14
C ILE A 102 11.72 -5.28 -38.84
N LYS A 103 10.51 -4.90 -38.42
CA LYS A 103 9.28 -5.47 -38.97
C LYS A 103 8.87 -4.75 -40.26
N PRO A 104 8.34 -5.46 -41.26
CA PRO A 104 7.90 -4.86 -42.52
C PRO A 104 6.63 -4.00 -42.36
N ASN A 105 5.80 -4.31 -41.36
CA ASN A 105 4.50 -3.68 -41.14
C ASN A 105 4.47 -2.87 -39.82
N LEU A 106 3.57 -1.90 -39.77
CA LEU A 106 3.08 -1.28 -38.54
C LEU A 106 2.13 -2.26 -37.85
N THR A 107 2.23 -2.43 -36.53
CA THR A 107 1.31 -3.30 -35.79
C THR A 107 0.55 -2.48 -34.77
N VAL A 108 -0.76 -2.36 -34.92
CA VAL A 108 -1.63 -1.83 -33.85
C VAL A 108 -2.02 -2.98 -32.94
N ARG A 109 -1.86 -2.80 -31.63
CA ARG A 109 -2.33 -3.74 -30.60
C ARG A 109 -3.45 -3.11 -29.79
N TRP A 110 -4.49 -3.88 -29.52
CA TRP A 110 -5.59 -3.46 -28.65
C TRP A 110 -6.07 -4.64 -27.80
N ARG A 111 -7.02 -4.36 -26.91
CA ARG A 111 -7.66 -5.36 -26.05
C ARG A 111 -9.16 -5.27 -26.22
N CYS A 112 -9.84 -6.41 -26.18
CA CYS A 112 -11.29 -6.49 -26.08
C CYS A 112 -11.70 -7.69 -25.23
N LEU A 113 -12.92 -7.65 -24.70
CA LEU A 113 -13.53 -8.80 -24.04
C LEU A 113 -13.89 -9.84 -25.08
N GLU A 114 -13.60 -11.10 -24.77
CA GLU A 114 -13.99 -12.25 -25.56
C GLU A 114 -14.53 -13.34 -24.66
N ASP A 115 -15.53 -14.04 -25.15
CA ASP A 115 -16.11 -15.18 -24.47
C ASP A 115 -15.27 -16.43 -24.71
N VAL A 116 -14.96 -17.14 -23.64
CA VAL A 116 -14.09 -18.30 -23.62
C VAL A 116 -14.81 -19.42 -22.90
N VAL A 117 -14.86 -20.59 -23.53
CA VAL A 117 -15.35 -21.82 -22.89
C VAL A 117 -14.25 -22.37 -21.99
N THR A 118 -14.58 -22.53 -20.72
CA THR A 118 -13.73 -23.13 -19.69
C THR A 118 -13.72 -24.67 -19.81
N ASN A 119 -12.81 -25.33 -19.08
CA ASN A 119 -12.63 -26.79 -19.14
C ASN A 119 -13.83 -27.53 -18.54
N ASP A 120 -14.57 -26.88 -17.63
CA ASP A 120 -15.84 -27.35 -17.09
C ASP A 120 -17.06 -26.90 -17.91
N GLY A 121 -16.85 -26.35 -19.12
CA GLY A 121 -17.92 -26.01 -20.05
C GLY A 121 -18.65 -24.69 -19.77
N ARG A 122 -18.28 -23.94 -18.73
CA ARG A 122 -18.83 -22.58 -18.48
C ARG A 122 -18.31 -21.59 -19.50
N LEU A 123 -19.13 -20.62 -19.89
CA LEU A 123 -18.73 -19.48 -20.71
C LEU A 123 -18.29 -18.32 -19.82
N ILE A 124 -17.05 -17.84 -19.96
CA ILE A 124 -16.53 -16.68 -19.22
C ILE A 124 -16.10 -15.58 -20.19
N SER A 125 -16.34 -14.31 -19.84
CA SER A 125 -15.90 -13.17 -20.65
C SER A 125 -14.62 -12.56 -20.08
N ILE A 126 -13.52 -12.61 -20.84
CA ILE A 126 -12.20 -12.15 -20.38
C ILE A 126 -11.47 -11.30 -21.42
N PRO A 127 -10.62 -10.36 -21.01
CA PRO A 127 -9.86 -9.54 -21.95
C PRO A 127 -8.79 -10.37 -22.67
N LYS A 128 -8.68 -10.16 -23.99
CA LYS A 128 -7.68 -10.79 -24.87
C LYS A 128 -6.89 -9.71 -25.62
N ASN A 129 -5.65 -10.05 -25.98
CA ASN A 129 -4.81 -9.16 -26.78
C ASN A 129 -5.01 -9.45 -28.27
N HIS A 130 -5.26 -8.40 -29.04
CA HIS A 130 -5.40 -8.46 -30.48
C HIS A 130 -4.34 -7.61 -31.16
N HIS A 131 -4.12 -7.90 -32.44
CA HIS A 131 -3.26 -7.08 -33.26
C HIS A 131 -3.75 -7.06 -34.71
N LYS A 132 -3.45 -5.95 -35.38
CA LYS A 132 -3.75 -5.73 -36.80
C LYS A 132 -2.55 -5.05 -37.42
N ASN A 133 -2.17 -5.52 -38.60
CA ASN A 133 -1.00 -5.02 -39.30
C ASN A 133 -1.43 -4.04 -40.40
N PHE A 134 -0.63 -3.02 -40.59
CA PHE A 134 -0.79 -2.00 -41.62
C PHE A 134 0.53 -1.82 -42.38
N PRO A 135 0.50 -1.51 -43.69
CA PRO A 135 1.71 -1.27 -44.46
C PRO A 135 2.46 -0.04 -43.93
N LYS A 136 3.79 -0.02 -44.07
CA LYS A 136 4.63 1.15 -43.72
C LYS A 136 4.63 2.21 -44.83
N THR A 137 3.43 2.63 -45.22
CA THR A 137 3.21 3.74 -46.14
C THR A 137 2.56 4.90 -45.40
N GLN A 138 2.60 6.11 -45.96
CA GLN A 138 1.91 7.27 -45.37
C GLN A 138 0.42 6.98 -45.14
N GLU A 139 -0.22 6.30 -46.09
CA GLU A 139 -1.61 5.82 -45.97
C GLU A 139 -1.77 4.80 -44.84
N GLY A 140 -0.84 3.85 -44.71
CA GLY A 140 -0.88 2.86 -43.62
C GLY A 140 -0.75 3.47 -42.22
N PHE A 141 0.01 4.57 -42.07
CA PHE A 141 0.03 5.34 -40.83
C PHE A 141 -1.32 5.99 -40.52
N LEU A 142 -1.97 6.58 -41.52
CA LEU A 142 -3.30 7.20 -41.36
C LEU A 142 -4.36 6.15 -40.99
N LEU A 143 -4.36 5.00 -41.67
CA LEU A 143 -5.27 3.90 -41.37
C LEU A 143 -5.05 3.34 -39.95
N ALA A 144 -3.79 3.20 -39.53
CA ALA A 144 -3.47 2.76 -38.19
C ALA A 144 -3.95 3.75 -37.12
N ASP A 145 -3.76 5.06 -37.33
CA ASP A 145 -4.22 6.11 -36.42
C ASP A 145 -5.75 6.17 -36.31
N ASN A 146 -6.44 6.10 -37.45
CA ASN A 146 -7.91 6.02 -37.48
C ASN A 146 -8.42 4.79 -36.75
N PHE A 147 -7.79 3.63 -36.95
CA PHE A 147 -8.14 2.40 -36.25
C PHE A 147 -7.91 2.51 -34.74
N ILE A 148 -6.83 3.17 -34.30
CA ILE A 148 -6.59 3.44 -32.87
C ILE A 148 -7.71 4.32 -32.30
N LYS A 149 -8.07 5.41 -32.99
CA LYS A 149 -9.16 6.31 -32.56
C LYS A 149 -10.49 5.59 -32.45
N GLU A 150 -10.84 4.77 -33.45
CA GLU A 150 -12.06 3.94 -33.44
C GLU A 150 -12.08 3.00 -32.22
N ARG A 151 -10.97 2.27 -31.98
CA ARG A 151 -10.90 1.32 -30.87
C ARG A 151 -10.91 2.00 -29.51
N SER A 152 -10.21 3.13 -29.37
CA SER A 152 -10.22 3.93 -28.14
C SER A 152 -11.61 4.52 -27.86
N ALA A 153 -12.38 4.89 -28.89
CA ALA A 153 -13.76 5.35 -28.73
C ALA A 153 -14.71 4.24 -28.26
N ILE A 154 -14.52 3.01 -28.73
CA ILE A 154 -15.35 1.85 -28.33
C ILE A 154 -15.02 1.38 -26.91
N THR A 155 -13.72 1.27 -26.60
CA THR A 155 -13.26 0.55 -25.40
C THR A 155 -12.88 1.47 -24.25
N GLY A 156 -12.59 2.74 -24.54
CA GLY A 156 -12.01 3.69 -23.59
C GLY A 156 -10.58 3.32 -23.17
N ASP A 157 -10.12 3.94 -22.08
CA ASP A 157 -8.76 3.74 -21.57
C ASP A 157 -8.59 2.43 -20.79
N TYR A 158 -9.69 1.87 -20.28
CA TYR A 158 -9.70 0.72 -19.39
C TYR A 158 -10.90 -0.19 -19.66
N ILE A 159 -10.69 -1.49 -19.49
CA ILE A 159 -11.76 -2.50 -19.43
C ILE A 159 -11.91 -2.94 -17.97
N ASP A 160 -13.11 -2.78 -17.44
CA ASP A 160 -13.54 -3.39 -16.18
C ASP A 160 -14.23 -4.72 -16.48
N TYR A 161 -13.89 -5.77 -15.74
CA TYR A 161 -14.44 -7.10 -15.93
C TYR A 161 -14.47 -7.89 -14.61
N LEU A 162 -15.37 -8.87 -14.54
CA LEU A 162 -15.49 -9.80 -13.43
C LEU A 162 -14.90 -11.16 -13.85
N ILE A 163 -14.22 -11.81 -12.93
CA ILE A 163 -13.70 -13.17 -13.14
C ILE A 163 -13.63 -13.90 -11.82
N GLU A 164 -13.90 -15.21 -11.81
CA GLU A 164 -13.71 -16.02 -10.61
C GLU A 164 -12.22 -16.27 -10.34
N VAL A 165 -11.85 -16.44 -9.07
CA VAL A 165 -10.45 -16.73 -8.68
C VAL A 165 -9.92 -18.01 -9.33
N ARG A 166 -10.75 -19.04 -9.53
CA ARG A 166 -10.36 -20.29 -10.20
C ARG A 166 -10.07 -20.11 -11.70
N ASP A 167 -10.65 -19.09 -12.32
CA ASP A 167 -10.55 -18.85 -13.77
C ASP A 167 -9.39 -17.93 -14.14
N LEU A 168 -8.65 -17.46 -13.14
CA LEU A 168 -7.49 -16.59 -13.32
C LEU A 168 -6.43 -17.18 -14.27
N ASP A 169 -6.35 -18.50 -14.47
CA ASP A 169 -5.38 -19.09 -15.41
C ASP A 169 -5.78 -19.01 -16.89
N TYR A 170 -7.04 -18.68 -17.20
CA TYR A 170 -7.47 -18.43 -18.58
C TYR A 170 -6.87 -17.14 -19.15
N LEU A 171 -6.57 -16.18 -18.28
CA LEU A 171 -5.88 -14.94 -18.64
C LEU A 171 -4.44 -15.23 -19.07
N ASP A 172 -4.00 -14.59 -20.16
CA ASP A 172 -2.61 -14.70 -20.59
C ASP A 172 -1.64 -13.98 -19.61
N THR A 173 -0.34 -14.20 -19.78
CA THR A 173 0.68 -13.59 -18.90
C THR A 173 0.61 -12.04 -18.89
N SER A 174 0.26 -11.41 -20.02
CA SER A 174 0.16 -9.94 -20.13
C SER A 174 -1.03 -9.43 -19.31
N MET A 175 -2.19 -10.07 -19.43
CA MET A 175 -3.41 -9.77 -18.68
C MET A 175 -3.18 -10.00 -17.19
N ARG A 176 -2.52 -11.10 -16.81
CA ARG A 176 -2.19 -11.41 -15.41
C ARG A 176 -1.27 -10.40 -14.73
N VAL A 177 -0.42 -9.76 -15.51
CA VAL A 177 0.52 -8.75 -14.99
C VAL A 177 -0.12 -7.37 -14.96
N THR A 178 -1.00 -7.05 -15.91
CA THR A 178 -1.57 -5.71 -16.08
C THR A 178 -2.95 -5.53 -15.46
N SER A 179 -3.66 -6.61 -15.13
CA SER A 179 -4.93 -6.55 -14.39
C SER A 179 -4.67 -6.15 -12.94
N ALA A 180 -5.51 -5.26 -12.43
CA ALA A 180 -5.40 -4.70 -11.10
C ALA A 180 -6.73 -4.81 -10.35
N LEU A 181 -6.61 -5.01 -9.03
CA LEU A 181 -7.71 -4.85 -8.08
C LEU A 181 -7.87 -3.39 -7.71
N LYS A 182 -9.03 -3.05 -7.15
CA LYS A 182 -9.44 -1.70 -6.77
C LYS A 182 -9.41 -1.54 -5.24
N CYS A 183 -8.91 -0.41 -4.76
CA CYS A 183 -9.00 0.05 -3.38
C CYS A 183 -9.69 1.41 -3.37
N SER A 184 -10.89 1.51 -2.81
CA SER A 184 -11.69 2.74 -2.84
C SER A 184 -11.51 3.60 -1.58
N PRO A 185 -11.62 4.94 -1.70
CA PRO A 185 -11.72 5.79 -0.52
C PRO A 185 -13.03 5.55 0.24
N ILE A 186 -13.08 6.01 1.49
CA ILE A 186 -14.30 6.08 2.30
C ILE A 186 -14.85 7.50 2.18
N LEU A 187 -16.05 7.60 1.59
CA LEU A 187 -16.69 8.87 1.26
C LEU A 187 -17.65 9.36 2.36
N CYS A 188 -18.09 8.48 3.26
CA CYS A 188 -18.98 8.79 4.37
C CYS A 188 -18.26 8.54 5.71
N GLY A 189 -18.36 9.48 6.64
CA GLY A 189 -17.77 9.35 7.97
C GLY A 189 -18.69 8.67 8.99
N ASN A 190 -18.15 8.31 10.16
CA ASN A 190 -18.89 7.78 11.30
C ASN A 190 -19.33 8.87 12.31
N GLY A 191 -18.74 10.08 12.24
CA GLY A 191 -19.09 11.23 13.06
C GLY A 191 -18.87 11.05 14.57
N ILE A 192 -17.98 10.16 15.00
CA ILE A 192 -17.78 9.85 16.42
C ILE A 192 -17.13 11.03 17.18
N LEU A 193 -16.09 11.65 16.61
CA LEU A 193 -15.40 12.78 17.20
C LEU A 193 -16.30 14.01 17.29
N SER A 194 -17.05 14.31 16.21
CA SER A 194 -18.00 15.43 16.21
C SER A 194 -19.13 15.20 17.22
N LYS A 195 -19.65 13.97 17.32
CA LYS A 195 -20.62 13.59 18.35
C LYS A 195 -20.06 13.72 19.77
N PHE A 196 -18.83 13.27 20.02
CA PHE A 196 -18.21 13.37 21.33
C PHE A 196 -18.02 14.83 21.76
N LEU A 197 -17.58 15.68 20.83
CA LEU A 197 -17.24 17.08 21.12
C LEU A 197 -18.44 18.03 21.14
N SER A 198 -19.50 17.73 20.40
CA SER A 198 -20.65 18.64 20.21
C SER A 198 -22.02 18.05 20.56
N GLY A 199 -22.09 16.75 20.86
CA GLY A 199 -23.33 16.00 21.02
C GLY A 199 -24.02 15.63 19.70
N LYS A 200 -23.54 16.12 18.54
CA LYS A 200 -24.13 15.86 17.22
C LYS A 200 -23.13 15.19 16.27
N PRO A 201 -23.43 14.00 15.71
CA PRO A 201 -22.57 13.38 14.71
C PRO A 201 -22.57 14.23 13.42
N HIS A 202 -21.47 14.16 12.67
CA HIS A 202 -21.25 14.85 11.39
C HIS A 202 -21.29 16.39 11.44
N LEU A 203 -21.39 16.99 12.63
CA LEU A 203 -21.31 18.44 12.76
C LEU A 203 -19.85 18.89 12.64
N ILE A 204 -19.39 19.25 11.45
CA ILE A 204 -18.00 19.67 11.24
C ILE A 204 -17.87 21.19 11.38
N THR A 205 -17.30 21.63 12.51
CA THR A 205 -16.99 23.05 12.78
C THR A 205 -15.47 23.30 12.76
N PRO A 206 -15.03 24.56 12.59
CA PRO A 206 -13.62 24.92 12.74
C PRO A 206 -13.01 24.56 14.09
N SER A 207 -13.82 24.43 15.14
CA SER A 207 -13.35 23.97 16.47
C SER A 207 -13.09 22.46 16.46
N ILE A 208 -13.97 21.67 15.84
CA ILE A 208 -13.81 20.21 15.79
C ILE A 208 -12.62 19.84 14.90
N THR A 209 -12.43 20.50 13.76
CA THR A 209 -11.22 20.30 12.94
C THR A 209 -9.96 20.77 13.66
N ALA A 210 -10.02 21.82 14.47
CA ALA A 210 -8.90 22.24 15.33
C ALA A 210 -8.54 21.17 16.38
N MET A 211 -9.53 20.51 16.99
CA MET A 211 -9.28 19.40 17.92
C MET A 211 -8.68 18.20 17.19
N ALA A 212 -9.20 17.83 16.03
CA ALA A 212 -8.66 16.74 15.21
C ALA A 212 -7.20 16.99 14.83
N TRP A 213 -6.86 18.20 14.40
CA TRP A 213 -5.48 18.61 14.12
C TRP A 213 -4.60 18.54 15.37
N LEU A 214 -5.07 19.01 16.52
CA LEU A 214 -4.33 18.97 17.78
C LEU A 214 -4.05 17.52 18.24
N LEU A 215 -5.02 16.61 18.07
CA LEU A 215 -4.85 15.17 18.32
C LEU A 215 -3.76 14.58 17.42
N GLY A 216 -3.79 14.90 16.12
CA GLY A 216 -2.75 14.48 15.18
C GLY A 216 -1.35 14.96 15.59
N LEU A 217 -1.24 16.24 15.95
CA LEU A 217 0.01 16.85 16.39
C LEU A 217 0.57 16.19 17.66
N TRP A 218 -0.30 15.90 18.64
CA TRP A 218 0.10 15.19 19.86
C TRP A 218 0.47 13.73 19.59
N ILE A 219 -0.18 13.05 18.65
CA ILE A 219 0.20 11.66 18.31
C ILE A 219 1.65 11.59 17.80
N GLY A 220 2.14 12.58 17.07
CA GLY A 220 3.55 12.63 16.71
C GLY A 220 4.44 13.04 17.88
N ASP A 221 4.37 14.31 18.30
CA ASP A 221 5.35 14.92 19.22
C ASP A 221 4.87 15.10 20.67
N GLY A 222 3.66 14.62 20.99
CA GLY A 222 3.09 14.67 22.33
C GLY A 222 3.81 13.80 23.37
N THR A 223 3.68 14.14 24.64
CA THR A 223 4.08 13.27 25.75
C THR A 223 2.90 12.40 26.21
N THR A 224 3.14 11.16 26.61
CA THR A 224 2.09 10.28 27.15
C THR A 224 1.70 10.62 28.58
N LYS A 225 2.48 11.46 29.26
CA LYS A 225 2.27 11.82 30.67
C LYS A 225 1.30 12.99 30.81
N GLU A 226 1.40 13.99 29.94
CA GLU A 226 0.73 15.28 30.08
C GLU A 226 0.25 15.81 28.73
N PRO A 227 -0.74 16.72 28.71
CA PRO A 227 -1.11 17.48 27.50
C PRO A 227 -0.01 18.48 27.17
N GLU A 228 1.08 17.94 26.64
CA GLU A 228 2.34 18.61 26.32
C GLU A 228 2.84 18.05 24.99
N ILE A 229 3.38 18.91 24.14
CA ILE A 229 3.89 18.58 22.80
C ILE A 229 5.29 19.19 22.65
N THR A 230 6.20 18.46 22.02
CA THR A 230 7.52 18.99 21.61
C THR A 230 7.41 19.74 20.29
N MET A 231 8.01 20.92 20.18
CA MET A 231 7.97 21.72 18.95
C MET A 231 9.32 22.36 18.64
N ASP A 232 9.64 22.54 17.37
CA ASP A 232 10.79 23.34 16.93
C ASP A 232 10.52 24.82 17.19
N SER A 233 11.33 25.45 18.04
CA SER A 233 11.24 26.88 18.37
C SER A 233 11.45 27.81 17.17
N LEU A 234 12.01 27.33 16.06
CA LEU A 234 12.11 28.09 14.82
C LEU A 234 10.83 28.06 13.97
N ASP A 235 9.89 27.15 14.26
CA ASP A 235 8.61 27.06 13.55
C ASP A 235 7.55 27.97 14.19
N ALA A 236 7.81 29.27 14.16
CA ALA A 236 6.87 30.29 14.65
C ALA A 236 5.46 30.17 14.04
N PRO A 237 5.28 29.85 12.73
CA PRO A 237 3.95 29.62 12.15
C PRO A 237 3.15 28.51 12.85
N LEU A 238 3.82 27.41 13.22
CA LEU A 238 3.18 26.30 13.93
C LEU A 238 2.72 26.72 15.32
N MET A 239 3.58 27.42 16.09
CA MET A 239 3.21 27.91 17.43
C MET A 239 2.06 28.91 17.39
N ASN A 240 2.10 29.88 16.48
CA ASN A 240 1.04 30.87 16.32
C ASN A 240 -0.30 30.19 15.98
N SER A 241 -0.26 29.19 15.10
CA SER A 241 -1.45 28.42 14.76
C SER A 241 -1.96 27.60 15.93
N LEU A 242 -1.07 26.96 16.71
CA LEU A 242 -1.44 26.22 17.92
C LEU A 242 -2.14 27.13 18.94
N ILE A 243 -1.68 28.38 19.11
CA ILE A 243 -2.35 29.38 19.97
C ILE A 243 -3.75 29.70 19.43
N VAL A 244 -3.87 30.04 18.15
CA VAL A 244 -5.15 30.42 17.53
C VAL A 244 -6.16 29.27 17.55
N LEU A 245 -5.73 28.06 17.23
CA LEU A 245 -6.58 26.87 17.22
C LEU A 245 -6.93 26.41 18.63
N GLY A 246 -5.98 26.47 19.57
CA GLY A 246 -6.19 26.13 20.97
C GLY A 246 -7.23 27.01 21.66
N ARG A 247 -7.23 28.32 21.38
CA ARG A 247 -8.20 29.28 21.96
C ARG A 247 -9.66 28.89 21.70
N LYS A 248 -9.97 28.23 20.58
CA LYS A 248 -11.32 27.72 20.27
C LYS A 248 -11.85 26.73 21.32
N TRP A 249 -10.95 26.13 22.10
CA TRP A 249 -11.24 25.18 23.17
C TRP A 249 -10.83 25.70 24.55
N GLY A 250 -10.52 27.00 24.69
CA GLY A 250 -9.96 27.56 25.92
C GLY A 250 -8.60 26.96 26.28
N ILE A 251 -7.84 26.48 25.29
CA ILE A 251 -6.50 25.92 25.46
C ILE A 251 -5.47 27.00 25.14
N TYR A 252 -4.55 27.21 26.07
CA TYR A 252 -3.52 28.24 26.04
C TYR A 252 -2.13 27.58 26.09
N PRO A 253 -1.51 27.33 24.92
CA PRO A 253 -0.18 26.77 24.80
C PRO A 253 0.86 27.70 25.44
N THR A 254 1.82 27.15 26.16
CA THR A 254 2.89 27.94 26.79
C THR A 254 4.18 27.15 26.75
N TYR A 255 5.27 27.78 26.29
CA TYR A 255 6.59 27.17 26.35
C TYR A 255 6.98 26.88 27.79
N LYS A 256 7.60 25.72 27.99
CA LYS A 256 8.28 25.40 29.23
C LYS A 256 9.70 25.93 29.14
N ASP A 257 10.07 26.80 30.06
CA ASP A 257 11.44 27.28 30.17
C ASP A 257 12.34 26.12 30.62
N GLU A 258 13.38 25.86 29.84
CA GLU A 258 14.43 24.91 30.21
C GLU A 258 15.70 25.66 30.60
N LYS A 259 16.48 25.08 31.52
CA LYS A 259 17.75 25.65 31.99
C LYS A 259 18.75 25.84 30.85
N VAL A 260 18.64 25.05 29.78
CA VAL A 260 19.45 25.15 28.57
C VAL A 260 18.50 25.41 27.39
N PRO A 261 18.71 26.47 26.60
CA PRO A 261 17.87 26.75 25.44
C PRO A 261 18.10 25.68 24.37
N LEU A 262 17.17 24.74 24.26
CA LEU A 262 17.13 23.77 23.17
C LEU A 262 16.27 24.31 22.01
N ARG A 263 16.64 23.91 20.78
CA ARG A 263 15.85 24.20 19.58
C ARG A 263 14.47 23.54 19.67
N ALA A 264 14.43 22.27 20.08
CA ALA A 264 13.18 21.60 20.41
C ALA A 264 12.75 22.02 21.82
N LYS A 265 11.53 22.56 21.95
CA LYS A 265 10.97 23.04 23.21
C LYS A 265 9.67 22.30 23.55
N HIS A 266 9.44 22.10 24.84
CA HIS A 266 8.20 21.56 25.36
C HIS A 266 7.13 22.66 25.44
N VAL A 267 5.93 22.39 24.92
CA VAL A 267 4.77 23.28 24.94
C VAL A 267 3.65 22.63 25.72
N ARG A 268 3.27 23.24 26.85
CA ARG A 268 2.18 22.77 27.71
C ARG A 268 0.86 23.39 27.30
N LEU A 269 -0.16 22.56 27.21
CA LEU A 269 -1.51 22.94 26.77
C LEU A 269 -2.40 23.17 28.00
N TYR A 270 -2.38 24.37 28.57
CA TYR A 270 -3.19 24.69 29.74
C TYR A 270 -4.64 25.01 29.34
N TYR A 271 -5.60 24.53 30.13
CA TYR A 271 -7.01 24.87 30.00
C TYR A 271 -7.47 25.85 31.09
N GLY A 272 -8.38 26.76 30.76
CA GLY A 272 -8.97 27.71 31.70
C GLY A 272 -8.82 29.13 31.20
N ASN A 273 -8.34 30.03 32.06
CA ASN A 273 -8.25 31.45 31.73
C ASN A 273 -7.00 31.78 30.90
N GLU A 274 -7.05 32.94 30.23
CA GLU A 274 -5.95 33.45 29.39
C GLU A 274 -4.65 33.67 30.21
N PRO A 275 -3.48 33.73 29.57
CA PRO A 275 -2.20 33.90 30.25
C PRO A 275 -2.07 35.18 31.10
N GLU A 276 -2.87 36.21 30.80
CA GLU A 276 -2.88 37.50 31.49
C GLU A 276 -3.60 37.46 32.86
N GLU A 277 -4.30 36.36 33.17
CA GLU A 277 -4.99 36.15 34.45
C GLU A 277 -4.17 35.31 35.45
N LYS A 278 -4.54 35.35 36.75
CA LYS A 278 -3.80 34.69 37.85
C LYS A 278 -3.58 33.19 37.55
N ARG A 279 -2.31 32.75 37.53
CA ARG A 279 -1.86 31.35 37.32
C ARG A 279 -2.62 30.25 38.10
N LYS A 280 -3.27 30.58 39.22
CA LYS A 280 -4.00 29.62 40.09
C LYS A 280 -5.25 29.00 39.44
N THR A 281 -5.78 29.55 38.34
CA THR A 281 -6.99 29.05 37.68
C THR A 281 -6.72 28.20 36.43
N ARG A 282 -5.44 28.01 36.04
CA ARG A 282 -5.07 27.26 34.82
C ARG A 282 -4.79 25.81 35.15
N ASN A 283 -5.53 24.91 34.51
CA ASN A 283 -5.41 23.47 34.72
C ASN A 283 -4.66 22.81 33.57
N LEU A 284 -3.61 22.04 33.88
CA LEU A 284 -2.92 21.26 32.85
C LEU A 284 -3.74 20.02 32.48
N ARG A 285 -4.08 19.17 33.46
CA ARG A 285 -4.83 17.92 33.23
C ARG A 285 -6.31 18.02 33.57
N LYS A 286 -6.64 18.64 34.71
CA LYS A 286 -8.01 18.69 35.25
C LYS A 286 -8.93 19.48 34.31
N ASN A 287 -10.05 18.87 33.91
CA ASN A 287 -11.05 19.46 33.02
C ASN A 287 -10.51 19.96 31.67
N ASN A 288 -9.30 19.54 31.27
CA ASN A 288 -8.73 19.97 30.00
C ASN A 288 -9.45 19.23 28.86
N PRO A 289 -10.18 19.93 27.97
CA PRO A 289 -11.00 19.29 26.94
C PRO A 289 -10.17 18.45 25.98
N PHE A 290 -8.94 18.88 25.67
CA PHE A 290 -8.03 18.10 24.85
C PHE A 290 -7.60 16.81 25.56
N TRP A 291 -7.18 16.90 26.82
CA TRP A 291 -6.74 15.71 27.57
C TRP A 291 -7.90 14.73 27.84
N ASN A 292 -9.09 15.26 28.12
CA ASN A 292 -10.31 14.46 28.23
C ASN A 292 -10.61 13.72 26.92
N THR A 293 -10.44 14.38 25.78
CA THR A 293 -10.61 13.74 24.45
C THR A 293 -9.57 12.64 24.24
N VAL A 294 -8.29 12.88 24.56
CA VAL A 294 -7.22 11.89 24.44
C VAL A 294 -7.53 10.63 25.26
N LEU A 295 -8.00 10.79 26.50
CA LEU A 295 -8.32 9.68 27.39
C LEU A 295 -9.63 8.99 27.00
N ALA A 296 -10.73 9.74 26.88
CA ALA A 296 -12.06 9.18 26.69
C ALA A 296 -12.25 8.51 25.32
N LEU A 297 -11.56 8.99 24.28
CA LEU A 297 -11.60 8.37 22.96
C LEU A 297 -10.48 7.36 22.74
N GLY A 298 -9.61 7.11 23.73
CA GLY A 298 -8.60 6.06 23.64
C GLY A 298 -7.38 6.37 22.78
N PHE A 299 -6.99 7.64 22.62
CA PHE A 299 -5.72 8.00 21.96
C PHE A 299 -4.47 7.65 22.80
N LYS A 300 -4.71 7.18 24.03
CA LYS A 300 -3.70 6.62 24.93
C LYS A 300 -4.22 5.30 25.48
N LYS A 301 -3.44 4.23 25.38
CA LYS A 301 -3.82 2.93 25.96
C LYS A 301 -3.87 3.02 27.48
N GLU A 302 -4.94 2.52 28.08
CA GLU A 302 -5.13 2.52 29.54
C GLU A 302 -4.03 1.73 30.25
N ASN A 303 -3.68 0.54 29.72
CA ASN A 303 -2.74 -0.38 30.37
C ASN A 303 -1.26 0.03 30.20
N SER A 304 -0.82 0.30 28.97
CA SER A 304 0.60 0.59 28.69
C SER A 304 0.94 2.09 28.76
N GLY A 305 -0.06 2.97 28.70
CA GLY A 305 0.14 4.40 28.58
C GLY A 305 0.73 4.85 27.24
N GLU A 306 0.91 3.94 26.28
CA GLU A 306 1.43 4.25 24.95
C GLU A 306 0.42 5.04 24.12
N LYS A 307 0.95 5.82 23.17
CA LYS A 307 0.12 6.49 22.15
C LYS A 307 -0.62 5.45 21.31
N TYR A 308 -1.85 5.76 20.96
CA TYR A 308 -2.70 4.92 20.13
C TYR A 308 -3.59 5.79 19.27
N VAL A 309 -3.99 5.27 18.11
CA VAL A 309 -5.00 5.91 17.27
C VAL A 309 -6.16 4.95 17.16
N PRO A 310 -7.35 5.30 17.67
CA PRO A 310 -8.54 4.45 17.62
C PRO A 310 -8.95 4.09 16.19
N GLU A 311 -9.49 2.89 16.00
CA GLU A 311 -9.91 2.39 14.69
C GLU A 311 -10.99 3.27 14.04
N PHE A 312 -11.87 3.90 14.82
CA PHE A 312 -12.90 4.80 14.28
C PHE A 312 -12.31 5.98 13.50
N MET A 313 -11.06 6.40 13.78
CA MET A 313 -10.41 7.46 13.00
C MET A 313 -10.19 7.07 11.54
N TRP A 314 -10.20 5.78 11.20
CA TRP A 314 -10.04 5.32 9.82
C TRP A 314 -11.28 5.59 8.94
N THR A 315 -12.42 5.80 9.59
CA THR A 315 -13.73 5.99 8.95
C THR A 315 -14.43 7.24 9.46
N GLU A 316 -13.69 8.18 10.07
CA GLU A 316 -14.21 9.49 10.48
C GLU A 316 -14.66 10.35 9.29
N ASP A 317 -15.32 11.46 9.59
CA ASP A 317 -15.66 12.47 8.57
C ASP A 317 -14.38 12.92 7.83
N ILE A 318 -14.51 13.24 6.54
CA ILE A 318 -13.38 13.47 5.63
C ILE A 318 -12.46 14.57 6.18
N GLU A 319 -13.04 15.70 6.57
CA GLU A 319 -12.35 16.89 7.07
C GLU A 319 -11.62 16.59 8.40
N ILE A 320 -12.17 15.70 9.22
CA ILE A 320 -11.58 15.25 10.47
C ILE A 320 -10.34 14.39 10.21
N ARG A 321 -10.44 13.44 9.27
CA ARG A 321 -9.30 12.64 8.82
C ARG A 321 -8.19 13.49 8.22
N GLU A 322 -8.56 14.50 7.42
CA GLU A 322 -7.60 15.45 6.83
C GLU A 322 -6.91 16.30 7.88
N ALA A 323 -7.67 16.88 8.81
CA ALA A 323 -7.12 17.70 9.88
C ALA A 323 -6.22 16.89 10.81
N PHE A 324 -6.64 15.68 11.21
CA PHE A 324 -5.82 14.77 12.02
C PHE A 324 -4.52 14.39 11.32
N LEU A 325 -4.58 13.97 10.06
CA LEU A 325 -3.38 13.62 9.30
C LEU A 325 -2.47 14.84 9.13
N ALA A 326 -3.01 16.04 8.92
CA ALA A 326 -2.24 17.27 8.83
C ALA A 326 -1.50 17.60 10.14
N GLY A 327 -2.14 17.41 11.30
CA GLY A 327 -1.48 17.57 12.60
C GLY A 327 -0.31 16.61 12.78
N LEU A 328 -0.50 15.35 12.40
CA LEU A 328 0.57 14.34 12.46
C LEU A 328 1.72 14.62 11.48
N ILE A 329 1.40 15.25 10.34
CA ILE A 329 2.42 15.73 9.40
C ILE A 329 3.17 16.93 9.99
N ASP A 330 2.47 17.85 10.66
CA ASP A 330 3.08 19.02 11.30
C ASP A 330 4.10 18.67 12.38
N SER A 331 3.93 17.55 13.08
CA SER A 331 4.95 16.99 13.98
C SER A 331 6.06 16.26 13.21
N ASP A 332 5.78 15.04 12.76
CA ASP A 332 6.80 14.07 12.31
C ASP A 332 6.91 13.93 10.78
N GLY A 333 6.14 14.72 10.04
CA GLY A 333 6.06 14.62 8.58
C GLY A 333 7.17 15.40 7.86
N TYR A 334 7.73 14.80 6.82
CA TYR A 334 8.56 15.47 5.81
C TYR A 334 7.84 15.54 4.46
N VAL A 335 7.61 16.75 3.96
CA VAL A 335 6.87 17.01 2.71
C VAL A 335 7.83 17.30 1.56
N SER A 336 7.62 16.64 0.42
CA SER A 336 8.37 16.89 -0.83
C SER A 336 7.45 16.81 -2.06
N LYS A 337 7.89 17.40 -3.18
CA LYS A 337 7.25 17.21 -4.48
C LYS A 337 7.95 16.11 -5.26
N ARG A 338 7.21 15.40 -6.11
CA ARG A 338 7.82 14.53 -7.12
C ARG A 338 8.57 15.36 -8.16
N LYS A 339 9.78 14.92 -8.52
CA LYS A 339 10.58 15.55 -9.58
C LYS A 339 9.96 15.31 -10.97
N ASP A 340 9.33 14.15 -11.13
CA ASP A 340 8.70 13.65 -12.36
C ASP A 340 7.29 14.19 -12.58
N ASN A 341 6.61 14.65 -11.53
CA ASN A 341 5.26 15.20 -11.61
C ASN A 341 5.06 16.21 -10.46
N PRO A 342 5.15 17.53 -10.72
CA PRO A 342 5.11 18.56 -9.68
C PRO A 342 3.74 18.71 -8.99
N ASP A 343 2.69 18.11 -9.54
CA ASP A 343 1.33 18.10 -8.99
C ASP A 343 1.12 16.97 -7.97
N VAL A 344 2.10 16.07 -7.82
CA VAL A 344 2.07 14.98 -6.86
C VAL A 344 2.97 15.29 -5.68
N TYR A 345 2.37 15.36 -4.50
CA TYR A 345 3.08 15.47 -3.24
C TYR A 345 3.47 14.10 -2.70
N LYS A 346 4.54 14.08 -1.91
CA LYS A 346 4.99 12.95 -1.12
C LYS A 346 5.22 13.40 0.31
N VAL A 347 4.73 12.61 1.25
CA VAL A 347 4.96 12.83 2.67
C VAL A 347 5.55 11.55 3.28
N SER A 348 6.58 11.71 4.10
CA SER A 348 7.18 10.63 4.88
C SER A 348 6.96 10.91 6.36
N ILE A 349 6.35 9.96 7.07
CA ILE A 349 6.15 10.00 8.53
C ILE A 349 6.88 8.80 9.12
N GLN A 350 7.82 9.03 10.03
CA GLN A 350 8.58 7.98 10.68
C GLN A 350 8.03 7.73 12.09
N THR A 351 7.84 6.46 12.46
CA THR A 351 7.35 6.10 13.80
C THR A 351 7.95 4.79 14.29
N ILE A 352 8.07 4.63 15.61
CA ILE A 352 8.40 3.35 16.25
C ILE A 352 7.15 2.52 16.59
N TYR A 353 5.97 3.15 16.55
CA TYR A 353 4.73 2.56 17.01
C TYR A 353 3.94 1.93 15.84
N PRO A 354 3.66 0.61 15.87
CA PRO A 354 2.86 -0.05 14.83
C PRO A 354 1.46 0.55 14.69
N CYS A 355 0.80 0.93 15.79
CA CYS A 355 -0.54 1.52 15.75
C CYS A 355 -0.58 2.87 15.00
N ILE A 356 0.46 3.69 15.11
CA ILE A 356 0.57 4.95 14.37
C ILE A 356 0.82 4.67 12.89
N MET A 357 1.65 3.65 12.57
CA MET A 357 1.86 3.19 11.19
C MET A 357 0.54 2.72 10.55
N ASP A 358 -0.24 1.91 11.27
CA ASP A 358 -1.55 1.44 10.81
C ASP A 358 -2.50 2.61 10.56
N ALA A 359 -2.56 3.57 11.50
CA ALA A 359 -3.40 4.76 11.38
C ALA A 359 -3.03 5.63 10.18
N VAL A 360 -1.75 5.93 9.97
CA VAL A 360 -1.28 6.70 8.80
C VAL A 360 -1.74 6.01 7.51
N VAL A 361 -1.57 4.70 7.42
CA VAL A 361 -1.93 3.95 6.20
C VAL A 361 -3.43 3.88 5.99
N HIS A 362 -4.20 3.53 7.01
CA HIS A 362 -5.66 3.42 6.89
C HIS A 362 -6.33 4.77 6.63
N ILE A 363 -5.91 5.83 7.34
CA ILE A 363 -6.44 7.19 7.12
C ILE A 363 -6.07 7.67 5.72
N ALA A 364 -4.81 7.53 5.28
CA ALA A 364 -4.41 7.94 3.93
C ALA A 364 -5.24 7.21 2.84
N ARG A 365 -5.35 5.88 2.92
CA ARG A 365 -6.12 5.09 1.95
C ARG A 365 -7.60 5.46 1.95
N SER A 366 -8.18 5.69 3.13
CA SER A 366 -9.57 6.11 3.26
C SER A 366 -9.83 7.48 2.61
N LEU A 367 -8.82 8.34 2.48
CA LEU A 367 -8.89 9.63 1.79
C LEU A 367 -8.60 9.55 0.27
N GLY A 368 -8.29 8.36 -0.26
CA GLY A 368 -7.85 8.15 -1.64
C GLY A 368 -6.36 8.40 -1.87
N ILE A 369 -5.56 8.48 -0.79
CA ILE A 369 -4.12 8.78 -0.85
C ILE A 369 -3.32 7.47 -0.77
N SER A 370 -2.28 7.37 -1.60
CA SER A 370 -1.51 6.12 -1.71
C SER A 370 -0.57 6.00 -0.55
N ALA A 371 -0.49 4.83 0.06
CA ALA A 371 0.31 4.60 1.25
C ALA A 371 1.17 3.33 1.12
N THR A 372 2.44 3.46 1.46
CA THR A 372 3.42 2.37 1.50
C THR A 372 4.27 2.46 2.76
N VAL A 373 4.68 1.31 3.29
CA VAL A 373 5.51 1.24 4.49
C VAL A 373 6.84 0.61 4.14
N THR A 374 7.92 1.25 4.57
CA THR A 374 9.26 0.68 4.60
C THR A 374 9.77 0.63 6.03
N THR A 375 10.79 -0.17 6.30
CA THR A 375 11.32 -0.35 7.66
C THR A 375 12.82 -0.11 7.73
N ARG A 376 13.27 0.42 8.86
CA ARG A 376 14.69 0.55 9.21
C ARG A 376 14.99 -0.25 10.47
N SER A 377 16.09 -1.00 10.42
CA SER A 377 16.58 -1.78 11.57
C SER A 377 17.03 -0.86 12.68
N ALA A 378 16.92 -1.37 13.92
CA ALA A 378 17.58 -0.75 15.06
C ALA A 378 19.10 -0.74 14.83
N ARG A 379 19.74 0.37 15.21
CA ARG A 379 21.19 0.55 15.03
C ARG A 379 21.74 1.60 15.99
N PRO A 380 22.98 1.45 16.48
CA PRO A 380 23.70 2.56 17.06
C PRO A 380 24.03 3.59 15.96
N GLU A 381 23.84 4.86 16.26
CA GLU A 381 24.22 5.98 15.41
C GLU A 381 24.86 7.07 16.26
N VAL A 382 25.81 7.81 15.67
CA VAL A 382 26.41 8.97 16.34
C VAL A 382 25.73 10.22 15.82
N ILE A 383 24.92 10.85 16.66
CA ILE A 383 24.18 12.08 16.34
C ILE A 383 24.77 13.19 17.20
N GLU A 384 25.34 14.21 16.55
CA GLU A 384 25.98 15.35 17.24
C GLU A 384 27.01 14.90 18.31
N GLY A 385 27.83 13.90 17.97
CA GLY A 385 28.86 13.34 18.86
C GLY A 385 28.33 12.43 19.98
N ARG A 386 27.01 12.23 20.09
CA ARG A 386 26.41 11.32 21.07
C ARG A 386 26.07 9.99 20.44
N LEU A 387 26.44 8.90 21.09
CA LEU A 387 26.03 7.56 20.71
C LEU A 387 24.55 7.36 21.09
N VAL A 388 23.69 7.18 20.09
CA VAL A 388 22.25 6.98 20.22
C VAL A 388 21.89 5.61 19.68
N ASN A 389 21.14 4.84 20.47
CA ASN A 389 20.58 3.57 20.02
C ASN A 389 19.23 3.82 19.33
N CYS A 390 19.25 3.95 18.01
CA CYS A 390 18.03 4.08 17.22
C CYS A 390 17.23 2.79 17.26
N GLN A 391 15.93 2.89 17.53
CA GLN A 391 15.01 1.75 17.51
C GLN A 391 14.62 1.37 16.07
N PHE A 392 13.95 0.23 15.94
CA PHE A 392 13.32 -0.16 14.67
C PHE A 392 12.21 0.81 14.32
N THR A 393 12.20 1.33 13.09
CA THR A 393 11.20 2.31 12.65
C THR A 393 10.41 1.86 11.44
N TYR A 394 9.17 2.33 11.39
CA TYR A 394 8.26 2.29 10.27
C TYR A 394 8.29 3.65 9.57
N ASP A 395 8.69 3.65 8.31
CA ASP A 395 8.69 4.82 7.45
C ASP A 395 7.43 4.75 6.56
N CYS A 396 6.41 5.49 6.96
CA CYS A 396 5.13 5.59 6.26
C CYS A 396 5.24 6.63 5.16
N ASN A 397 5.21 6.18 3.90
CA ASN A 397 5.32 7.03 2.73
C ASN A 397 3.95 7.15 2.08
N ILE A 398 3.38 8.36 2.09
CA ILE A 398 2.12 8.65 1.43
C ILE A 398 2.33 9.56 0.22
N SER A 399 1.53 9.38 -0.84
CA SER A 399 1.59 10.21 -2.03
C SER A 399 0.22 10.37 -2.69
N GLY A 400 -0.05 11.56 -3.20
CA GLY A 400 -1.30 11.90 -3.88
C GLY A 400 -1.23 13.29 -4.51
N SER A 401 -2.22 13.59 -5.35
CA SER A 401 -2.43 14.90 -5.97
C SER A 401 -3.34 15.76 -5.09
N SER A 402 -4.53 16.14 -5.56
CA SER A 402 -5.43 17.07 -4.87
C SER A 402 -5.88 16.57 -3.50
N ALA A 403 -6.14 15.27 -3.32
CA ALA A 403 -6.48 14.71 -2.00
C ALA A 403 -5.39 14.94 -0.94
N LEU A 404 -4.12 14.69 -1.27
CA LEU A 404 -3.01 14.93 -0.33
C LEU A 404 -2.69 16.43 -0.21
N GLN A 405 -2.80 17.19 -1.29
CA GLN A 405 -2.66 18.64 -1.25
C GLN A 405 -3.69 19.28 -0.31
N ASN A 406 -4.92 18.77 -0.31
CA ASN A 406 -5.97 19.24 0.59
C ASN A 406 -5.60 18.99 2.06
N VAL A 407 -5.12 17.80 2.42
CA VAL A 407 -4.53 17.51 3.75
C VAL A 407 -3.43 18.51 4.09
N LEU A 408 -2.49 18.75 3.17
CA LEU A 408 -1.40 19.70 3.38
C LEU A 408 -1.88 21.16 3.55
N SER A 409 -3.11 21.49 3.15
CA SER A 409 -3.68 22.82 3.38
C SER A 409 -4.14 23.04 4.82
N TYR A 410 -4.42 21.96 5.56
CA TYR A 410 -4.70 21.98 7.00
C TYR A 410 -3.43 22.10 7.85
N CYS A 411 -2.25 21.77 7.28
CA CYS A 411 -0.98 21.91 7.97
C CYS A 411 -0.70 23.38 8.33
N ARG A 412 0.04 23.59 9.42
CA ARG A 412 0.31 24.89 10.04
C ARG A 412 1.79 25.21 10.15
N SER A 413 2.64 24.20 10.02
CA SER A 413 4.08 24.39 9.86
C SER A 413 4.41 25.08 8.53
N GLY A 414 5.27 26.10 8.58
CA GLY A 414 5.56 26.96 7.42
C GLY A 414 6.14 26.20 6.22
N HIS A 415 6.91 25.14 6.46
CA HIS A 415 7.55 24.36 5.40
C HIS A 415 6.66 23.21 4.87
N LYS A 416 5.60 22.84 5.59
CA LYS A 416 4.73 21.69 5.26
C LYS A 416 3.42 22.12 4.63
N ARG A 417 2.89 23.29 5.02
CA ARG A 417 1.64 23.84 4.51
C ARG A 417 1.64 24.05 3.00
N ARG A 418 0.53 23.74 2.33
CA ARG A 418 0.28 24.03 0.92
C ARG A 418 -1.03 24.80 0.74
N LYS A 419 -1.21 25.44 -0.42
CA LYS A 419 -2.51 26.03 -0.77
C LYS A 419 -3.52 24.91 -1.03
N ALA A 420 -4.75 25.09 -0.56
CA ALA A 420 -5.85 24.19 -0.90
C ALA A 420 -6.00 24.10 -2.44
N PRO A 421 -6.24 22.92 -3.00
CA PRO A 421 -6.54 22.77 -4.42
C PRO A 421 -7.91 23.35 -4.75
N GLU A 422 -8.16 23.67 -6.03
CA GLU A 422 -9.45 24.18 -6.50
C GLU A 422 -10.55 23.12 -6.43
N SER A 423 -10.19 21.86 -6.71
CA SER A 423 -11.06 20.71 -6.59
C SER A 423 -10.30 19.54 -5.96
N VAL A 424 -11.02 18.73 -5.17
CA VAL A 424 -10.47 17.55 -4.50
C VAL A 424 -11.04 16.30 -5.17
N ILE A 425 -10.16 15.51 -5.78
CA ILE A 425 -10.52 14.29 -6.50
C ILE A 425 -10.10 13.10 -5.64
N ARG A 426 -11.07 12.23 -5.31
CA ARG A 426 -10.84 11.00 -4.53
C ARG A 426 -11.11 9.78 -5.39
N GLU A 427 -10.16 9.47 -6.25
CA GLU A 427 -10.26 8.29 -7.10
C GLU A 427 -9.81 7.01 -6.38
N PRO A 428 -10.39 5.86 -6.76
CA PRO A 428 -9.90 4.56 -6.34
C PRO A 428 -8.46 4.32 -6.78
N GLN A 429 -7.73 3.55 -5.99
CA GLN A 429 -6.36 3.15 -6.28
C GLN A 429 -6.32 1.74 -6.83
N PHE A 430 -5.65 1.58 -7.96
CA PHE A 430 -5.48 0.28 -8.60
C PHE A 430 -4.14 -0.35 -8.22
N PHE A 431 -4.16 -1.63 -7.87
CA PHE A 431 -2.97 -2.37 -7.51
C PHE A 431 -2.93 -3.76 -8.15
N GLY A 432 -1.76 -4.13 -8.69
CA GLY A 432 -1.53 -5.49 -9.16
C GLY A 432 -1.48 -6.47 -7.98
N PHE A 433 -1.84 -7.73 -8.22
CA PHE A 433 -1.97 -8.75 -7.18
C PHE A 433 -1.40 -10.10 -7.60
N ILE A 434 -1.26 -11.00 -6.63
CA ILE A 434 -0.92 -12.42 -6.79
C ILE A 434 -1.98 -13.22 -6.03
N ASP A 435 -2.36 -14.35 -6.60
CA ASP A 435 -3.19 -15.37 -5.98
C ASP A 435 -2.34 -16.57 -5.52
N LYS A 436 -2.66 -17.13 -4.35
CA LYS A 436 -2.01 -18.33 -3.81
C LYS A 436 -3.05 -19.24 -3.14
N LYS A 437 -3.17 -20.49 -3.58
CA LYS A 437 -3.95 -21.53 -2.89
C LYS A 437 -3.37 -21.75 -1.48
N ILE A 438 -4.20 -21.71 -0.44
CA ILE A 438 -3.79 -21.93 0.95
C ILE A 438 -4.23 -23.33 1.41
N SER A 439 -5.40 -23.41 2.04
CA SER A 439 -6.00 -24.61 2.63
C SER A 439 -7.50 -24.43 2.66
N GLU A 440 -8.21 -25.49 3.02
CA GLU A 440 -9.62 -25.39 3.37
C GLU A 440 -9.79 -24.57 4.65
N ALA A 441 -10.88 -23.81 4.71
CA ALA A 441 -11.25 -23.01 5.86
C ALA A 441 -12.76 -22.74 5.84
N ASP A 442 -13.30 -22.38 7.00
CA ASP A 442 -14.66 -21.88 7.10
C ASP A 442 -14.76 -20.53 6.40
N VAL A 443 -15.76 -20.42 5.53
CA VAL A 443 -16.00 -19.24 4.73
C VAL A 443 -17.43 -18.78 4.84
N LYS A 444 -17.63 -17.47 4.71
CA LYS A 444 -18.96 -16.85 4.68
C LYS A 444 -19.15 -16.02 3.41
N GLY A 445 -20.34 -16.15 2.81
CA GLY A 445 -20.74 -15.41 1.63
C GLY A 445 -21.83 -14.40 1.98
N ILE A 446 -21.63 -13.16 1.54
CA ILE A 446 -22.57 -12.05 1.76
C ILE A 446 -23.32 -11.79 0.46
N HIS A 447 -24.65 -11.80 0.50
CA HIS A 447 -25.52 -11.62 -0.65
C HIS A 447 -26.42 -10.39 -0.48
N PHE A 448 -26.72 -9.73 -1.59
CA PHE A 448 -27.60 -8.57 -1.70
C PHE A 448 -28.71 -8.85 -2.72
N GLU A 449 -29.74 -8.01 -2.74
CA GLU A 449 -30.76 -8.01 -3.81
C GLU A 449 -30.14 -7.60 -5.16
N ASP A 450 -29.30 -6.55 -5.16
CA ASP A 450 -28.62 -6.07 -6.36
C ASP A 450 -27.15 -6.49 -6.38
N GLU A 451 -26.60 -6.72 -7.57
CA GLU A 451 -25.17 -6.98 -7.75
C GLU A 451 -24.35 -5.71 -7.48
N ARG A 452 -23.71 -5.65 -6.31
CA ARG A 452 -22.87 -4.52 -5.89
C ARG A 452 -21.54 -4.98 -5.34
N ASN A 453 -20.56 -4.09 -5.43
CA ASN A 453 -19.28 -4.29 -4.76
C ASN A 453 -19.32 -3.69 -3.34
N ILE A 454 -18.63 -4.36 -2.42
CA ILE A 454 -18.50 -3.96 -1.03
C ILE A 454 -17.09 -3.50 -0.72
N LEU A 455 -16.98 -2.66 0.31
CA LEU A 455 -15.70 -2.20 0.82
C LEU A 455 -15.25 -3.06 2.00
N LEU A 456 -14.12 -3.76 1.83
CA LEU A 456 -13.48 -4.49 2.93
C LEU A 456 -12.84 -3.51 3.95
N GLY A 457 -12.55 -3.97 5.17
CA GLY A 457 -12.00 -3.11 6.24
C GLY A 457 -10.63 -2.48 5.91
N ASN A 458 -9.88 -3.12 5.00
CA ASN A 458 -8.63 -2.58 4.43
C ASN A 458 -8.84 -1.77 3.13
N LYS A 459 -10.10 -1.47 2.78
CA LYS A 459 -10.57 -0.64 1.68
C LYS A 459 -10.41 -1.27 0.29
N VAL A 460 -10.06 -2.56 0.23
CA VAL A 460 -10.15 -3.33 -1.03
C VAL A 460 -11.61 -3.50 -1.40
N VAL A 461 -11.90 -3.33 -2.69
CA VAL A 461 -13.23 -3.55 -3.25
C VAL A 461 -13.38 -5.02 -3.60
N ALA A 462 -14.43 -5.65 -3.10
CA ALA A 462 -14.76 -7.04 -3.37
C ALA A 462 -16.19 -7.16 -3.91
N HIS A 463 -16.44 -8.15 -4.77
CA HIS A 463 -17.78 -8.39 -5.28
C HIS A 463 -18.64 -9.07 -4.21
N CYS A 464 -19.95 -8.86 -4.21
CA CYS A 464 -20.85 -9.67 -3.39
C CYS A 464 -20.79 -11.16 -3.81
N CYS A 465 -21.19 -12.07 -2.92
CA CYS A 465 -21.32 -13.47 -3.32
C CYS A 465 -22.57 -13.64 -4.21
N LYS A 466 -22.49 -14.62 -5.11
CA LYS A 466 -23.60 -15.12 -5.92
C LYS A 466 -23.88 -16.59 -5.55
N GLN A 467 -24.88 -17.21 -6.15
CA GLN A 467 -25.22 -18.62 -5.87
C GLN A 467 -24.06 -19.58 -6.18
N GLU A 468 -23.24 -19.28 -7.17
CA GLU A 468 -22.07 -20.06 -7.57
C GLU A 468 -20.98 -20.09 -6.49
N CYS A 469 -21.00 -19.15 -5.53
CA CYS A 469 -20.10 -19.19 -4.39
C CYS A 469 -20.38 -20.37 -3.44
N LEU A 470 -21.57 -20.97 -3.51
CA LEU A 470 -21.98 -22.11 -2.67
C LEU A 470 -21.35 -23.43 -3.10
N THR A 471 -20.92 -23.54 -4.36
CA THR A 471 -20.23 -24.73 -4.86
C THR A 471 -18.72 -24.55 -4.74
N GLU A 472 -18.02 -25.67 -4.52
CA GLU A 472 -16.57 -25.63 -4.46
C GLU A 472 -16.00 -25.34 -5.86
N GLY A 473 -15.41 -24.14 -5.98
CA GLY A 473 -14.77 -23.70 -7.22
C GLY A 473 -13.38 -24.31 -7.37
N ASN A 474 -13.31 -25.57 -7.82
CA ASN A 474 -12.03 -26.23 -8.11
C ASN A 474 -11.31 -25.56 -9.30
N ARG A 475 -10.01 -25.30 -9.12
CA ARG A 475 -9.13 -24.77 -10.17
C ARG A 475 -8.65 -25.93 -11.03
N LEU A 476 -9.12 -25.99 -12.28
CA LEU A 476 -8.91 -27.11 -13.19
C LEU A 476 -7.61 -27.00 -14.02
N LEU A 477 -6.94 -25.85 -13.97
CA LEU A 477 -5.66 -25.62 -14.63
C LEU A 477 -4.52 -25.66 -13.61
N ASP A 478 -3.65 -26.66 -13.72
CA ASP A 478 -2.39 -26.73 -12.93
C ASP A 478 -1.27 -25.85 -13.52
N THR A 479 -1.41 -25.43 -14.77
CA THR A 479 -0.40 -24.62 -15.47
C THR A 479 -0.55 -23.14 -15.11
N LYS A 480 0.10 -22.73 -14.01
CA LYS A 480 0.29 -21.29 -13.73
C LYS A 480 1.07 -20.66 -14.89
N LYS A 481 0.40 -19.87 -15.73
CA LYS A 481 1.05 -19.03 -16.77
C LYS A 481 1.97 -17.95 -16.18
N LEU A 482 2.01 -17.82 -14.85
CA LEU A 482 2.92 -16.95 -14.13
C LEU A 482 4.30 -17.59 -14.04
N LYS A 483 5.25 -17.05 -14.81
CA LYS A 483 6.65 -17.45 -14.78
C LYS A 483 7.27 -17.17 -13.39
N TYR A 484 8.18 -18.05 -12.96
CA TYR A 484 8.93 -17.97 -11.70
C TYR A 484 10.41 -17.72 -11.95
N CYS A 485 11.09 -17.06 -11.01
CA CYS A 485 12.52 -16.81 -11.08
C CYS A 485 13.28 -17.89 -10.30
N VAL A 486 14.25 -18.56 -10.93
CA VAL A 486 15.09 -19.55 -10.22
C VAL A 486 15.95 -18.92 -9.13
N SER A 487 16.41 -17.68 -9.34
CA SER A 487 17.36 -17.01 -8.43
C SER A 487 16.72 -16.20 -7.28
N CYS A 488 15.39 -16.01 -7.27
CA CYS A 488 14.72 -15.25 -6.22
C CYS A 488 13.22 -15.59 -6.11
N PRO A 489 12.55 -15.26 -4.99
CA PRO A 489 11.14 -15.60 -4.77
C PRO A 489 10.11 -14.88 -5.67
N ARG A 490 10.53 -14.18 -6.73
CA ARG A 490 9.63 -13.39 -7.58
C ARG A 490 8.92 -14.29 -8.59
N SER A 491 7.60 -14.14 -8.65
CA SER A 491 6.72 -14.71 -9.67
C SER A 491 5.94 -13.59 -10.38
N GLY A 492 5.48 -13.86 -11.61
CA GLY A 492 4.53 -12.97 -12.27
C GLY A 492 5.06 -11.57 -12.60
N VAL A 493 6.35 -11.45 -12.91
CA VAL A 493 6.99 -10.22 -13.38
C VAL A 493 6.86 -10.09 -14.90
N ARG A 494 6.79 -8.86 -15.44
CA ARG A 494 6.60 -8.59 -16.88
C ARG A 494 7.67 -9.25 -17.77
N TYR A 495 8.92 -9.31 -17.31
CA TYR A 495 10.05 -9.81 -18.11
C TYR A 495 10.82 -10.92 -17.39
N PHE A 496 10.99 -12.02 -18.12
CA PHE A 496 11.84 -13.15 -17.77
C PHE A 496 12.84 -13.40 -18.88
N TYR A 497 14.07 -13.66 -18.49
CA TYR A 497 15.17 -14.01 -19.38
C TYR A 497 15.55 -15.46 -19.12
N ARG A 498 16.12 -16.14 -20.12
CA ARG A 498 16.75 -17.44 -19.86
C ARG A 498 17.94 -17.23 -18.92
N ASP A 499 18.14 -18.19 -18.02
CA ASP A 499 19.34 -18.23 -17.20
C ASP A 499 20.57 -18.64 -18.04
N TRP A 500 21.73 -18.69 -17.39
CA TRP A 500 22.99 -19.13 -17.97
C TRP A 500 22.96 -20.58 -18.48
N THR A 501 22.05 -21.43 -17.99
CA THR A 501 21.88 -22.81 -18.49
C THR A 501 20.99 -22.89 -19.74
N GLY A 502 20.20 -21.84 -20.02
CA GLY A 502 19.18 -21.87 -21.06
C GLY A 502 17.93 -22.69 -20.71
N LYS A 503 17.93 -23.43 -19.59
CA LYS A 503 16.83 -24.30 -19.14
C LYS A 503 15.88 -23.58 -18.19
N ASN A 504 16.38 -22.68 -17.34
CA ASN A 504 15.55 -21.98 -16.37
C ASN A 504 15.29 -20.53 -16.78
N ARG A 505 14.48 -19.84 -15.98
CA ARG A 505 14.18 -18.42 -16.16
C ARG A 505 14.61 -17.60 -14.95
N VAL A 506 15.17 -16.42 -15.23
CA VAL A 506 15.47 -15.40 -14.24
C VAL A 506 14.62 -14.16 -14.50
N CYS A 507 14.11 -13.52 -13.45
CA CYS A 507 13.38 -12.26 -13.62
C CYS A 507 14.34 -11.17 -14.12
N GLY A 508 13.82 -10.14 -14.78
CA GLY A 508 14.64 -9.04 -15.32
C GLY A 508 15.56 -8.36 -14.31
N ARG A 509 15.23 -8.40 -13.01
CA ARG A 509 16.12 -7.91 -11.96
C ARG A 509 17.32 -8.83 -11.71
N CYS A 510 17.09 -10.14 -11.54
CA CYS A 510 18.18 -11.11 -11.38
C CYS A 510 19.06 -11.14 -12.62
N TYR A 511 18.45 -11.04 -13.81
CA TYR A 511 19.19 -10.87 -15.05
C TYR A 511 20.03 -9.59 -15.05
N GLY A 512 19.48 -8.46 -14.61
CA GLY A 512 20.23 -7.21 -14.45
C GLY A 512 21.41 -7.37 -13.47
N ARG A 513 21.18 -7.96 -12.29
CA ARG A 513 22.27 -8.26 -11.34
C ARG A 513 23.35 -9.10 -11.98
N TYR A 514 22.97 -10.18 -12.67
CA TYR A 514 23.89 -11.09 -13.33
C TYR A 514 24.68 -10.36 -14.43
N LYS A 515 24.02 -9.52 -15.22
CA LYS A 515 24.66 -8.68 -16.24
C LYS A 515 25.73 -7.77 -15.65
N PHE A 516 25.54 -7.24 -14.44
CA PHE A 516 26.50 -6.32 -13.80
C PHE A 516 27.54 -7.00 -12.92
N SER A 517 27.15 -7.99 -12.12
CA SER A 517 28.07 -8.71 -11.25
C SER A 517 28.88 -9.74 -12.04
N GLY A 518 28.26 -10.45 -12.98
CA GLY A 518 28.83 -11.62 -13.63
C GLY A 518 28.93 -12.85 -12.72
N TYR A 519 28.41 -12.76 -11.49
CA TYR A 519 28.49 -13.84 -10.51
C TYR A 519 27.13 -14.50 -10.28
N ARG A 520 27.18 -15.77 -9.91
CA ARG A 520 26.05 -16.54 -9.39
C ARG A 520 26.52 -17.57 -8.38
N CYS A 521 25.65 -17.99 -7.48
CA CYS A 521 25.93 -19.14 -6.63
C CYS A 521 25.67 -20.44 -7.41
N VAL A 522 26.63 -21.35 -7.37
CA VAL A 522 26.49 -22.69 -7.98
C VAL A 522 25.49 -23.56 -7.24
N ASN A 523 25.34 -23.37 -5.93
CA ASN A 523 24.52 -24.20 -5.07
C ASN A 523 23.06 -23.69 -5.05
N CYS A 524 22.81 -22.45 -4.61
CA CYS A 524 21.44 -21.93 -4.48
C CYS A 524 20.94 -21.09 -5.68
N MET A 525 21.67 -21.04 -6.79
CA MET A 525 21.34 -20.26 -8.00
C MET A 525 21.15 -18.74 -7.76
N TYR A 526 21.56 -18.24 -6.59
CA TYR A 526 21.46 -16.83 -6.21
C TYR A 526 22.36 -15.96 -7.08
N VAL A 527 21.85 -14.80 -7.50
CA VAL A 527 22.62 -13.82 -8.24
C VAL A 527 22.92 -12.61 -7.33
N PRO A 528 24.17 -12.44 -6.87
CA PRO A 528 24.57 -11.34 -5.99
C PRO A 528 24.61 -9.99 -6.71
N GLU A 529 24.41 -8.92 -5.95
CA GLU A 529 24.67 -7.54 -6.38
C GLU A 529 26.19 -7.27 -6.44
N ALA A 530 26.62 -6.33 -7.29
CA ALA A 530 28.04 -5.99 -7.44
C ALA A 530 28.70 -5.59 -6.09
N ARG A 531 27.97 -4.91 -5.20
CA ARG A 531 28.44 -4.57 -3.85
C ARG A 531 28.66 -5.80 -2.96
N GLU A 532 27.82 -6.82 -3.09
CA GLU A 532 27.95 -8.07 -2.32
C GLU A 532 29.18 -8.83 -2.79
N VAL A 533 29.42 -8.87 -4.10
CA VAL A 533 30.65 -9.42 -4.67
C VAL A 533 31.87 -8.63 -4.19
N LYS A 534 31.83 -7.29 -4.20
CA LYS A 534 32.95 -6.46 -3.73
C LYS A 534 33.31 -6.77 -2.26
N LYS A 535 32.31 -6.89 -1.39
CA LYS A 535 32.51 -7.28 0.02
C LYS A 535 33.06 -8.69 0.16
N ALA A 536 32.52 -9.64 -0.60
CA ALA A 536 32.98 -11.02 -0.55
C ALA A 536 34.43 -11.16 -1.05
N LYS A 537 34.83 -10.39 -2.07
CA LYS A 537 36.24 -10.27 -2.50
C LYS A 537 37.14 -9.69 -1.41
N MET A 538 36.69 -8.68 -0.66
CA MET A 538 37.46 -8.13 0.46
C MET A 538 37.66 -9.13 1.61
N LYS A 539 36.71 -10.06 1.81
CA LYS A 539 36.85 -11.14 2.79
C LYS A 539 37.84 -12.22 2.35
N GLY A 540 38.12 -12.32 1.05
CA GLY A 540 38.97 -13.36 0.47
C GLY A 540 38.20 -14.62 0.11
N GLU A 541 38.95 -15.64 -0.31
CA GLU A 541 38.39 -16.94 -0.67
C GLU A 541 38.28 -17.85 0.56
N GLU A 542 37.14 -18.54 0.66
CA GLU A 542 36.84 -19.50 1.73
C GLU A 542 36.65 -20.90 1.10
N LEU A 543 36.79 -21.95 1.92
CA LEU A 543 36.37 -23.30 1.56
C LEU A 543 34.84 -23.38 1.63
N GLY A 544 34.20 -23.57 0.48
CA GLY A 544 32.76 -23.78 0.34
C GLY A 544 32.46 -25.16 -0.23
N ILE A 545 31.18 -25.51 -0.32
CA ILE A 545 30.73 -26.81 -0.86
C ILE A 545 30.05 -26.58 -2.21
N ASP A 546 30.44 -27.36 -3.21
CA ASP A 546 29.80 -27.38 -4.52
C ASP A 546 28.48 -28.18 -4.52
N PRO A 547 27.69 -28.19 -5.60
CA PRO A 547 26.43 -28.94 -5.64
C PRO A 547 26.57 -30.46 -5.46
N THR A 548 27.77 -31.01 -5.62
CA THR A 548 28.08 -32.44 -5.49
C THR A 548 28.63 -32.82 -4.11
N GLY A 549 28.80 -31.85 -3.21
CA GLY A 549 29.32 -32.07 -1.86
C GLY A 549 30.85 -31.93 -1.76
N ILE A 550 31.53 -31.55 -2.84
CA ILE A 550 32.99 -31.42 -2.87
C ILE A 550 33.41 -30.06 -2.30
N PRO A 551 34.41 -30.01 -1.40
CA PRO A 551 34.96 -28.77 -0.91
C PRO A 551 35.76 -28.07 -2.02
N VAL A 552 35.35 -26.85 -2.36
CA VAL A 552 35.97 -26.02 -3.38
C VAL A 552 36.36 -24.67 -2.76
N ARG A 553 37.45 -24.07 -3.21
CA ARG A 553 37.89 -22.76 -2.73
C ARG A 553 37.33 -21.66 -3.63
N GLY A 554 36.75 -20.61 -3.03
CA GLY A 554 36.29 -19.47 -3.80
C GLY A 554 35.56 -18.42 -2.98
N ILE A 555 34.97 -17.45 -3.67
CA ILE A 555 34.25 -16.36 -3.03
C ILE A 555 32.94 -16.92 -2.44
N CYS A 556 32.78 -16.82 -1.13
CA CYS A 556 31.62 -17.37 -0.44
C CYS A 556 30.31 -16.69 -0.85
N CYS A 557 29.30 -17.52 -1.15
CA CYS A 557 27.95 -17.08 -1.39
C CYS A 557 27.36 -16.61 -0.07
N PRO A 558 26.84 -15.38 -0.01
CA PRO A 558 26.30 -14.90 1.24
C PRO A 558 25.07 -15.71 1.66
N ARG A 559 24.39 -16.45 0.77
CA ARG A 559 23.09 -17.12 0.99
C ARG A 559 23.13 -18.50 1.61
N CYS A 560 23.97 -19.38 1.10
CA CYS A 560 23.96 -20.80 1.45
C CYS A 560 25.37 -21.33 1.74
N SER A 561 26.34 -20.45 1.97
CA SER A 561 27.75 -20.78 2.18
C SER A 561 28.41 -21.60 1.05
N GLY A 562 27.72 -21.77 -0.09
CA GLY A 562 28.32 -22.29 -1.33
C GLY A 562 29.21 -21.24 -2.00
N ILE A 563 29.64 -21.48 -3.23
CA ILE A 563 30.61 -20.60 -3.90
C ILE A 563 29.93 -19.75 -4.98
N LEU A 564 30.41 -18.52 -5.15
CA LEU A 564 30.07 -17.65 -6.26
C LEU A 564 30.98 -17.95 -7.46
N ASN A 565 30.39 -18.46 -8.54
CA ASN A 565 31.08 -18.62 -9.82
C ASN A 565 30.99 -17.33 -10.63
N PHE A 566 32.11 -16.93 -11.24
CA PHE A 566 32.13 -15.88 -12.26
C PHE A 566 31.93 -16.51 -13.63
N ASP A 567 30.93 -16.05 -14.36
CA ASP A 567 30.70 -16.49 -15.74
C ASP A 567 31.23 -15.39 -16.69
N GLU A 568 32.35 -15.67 -17.37
CA GLU A 568 32.98 -14.74 -18.33
C GLU A 568 32.03 -14.37 -19.48
N ILE A 569 31.29 -15.36 -19.99
CA ILE A 569 30.26 -15.17 -21.02
C ILE A 569 28.90 -15.00 -20.34
N ARG A 570 28.37 -13.78 -20.42
CA ARG A 570 27.07 -13.44 -19.82
C ARG A 570 25.92 -13.73 -20.78
N GLY A 571 25.09 -14.71 -20.45
CA GLY A 571 23.89 -15.10 -21.20
C GLY A 571 23.99 -16.56 -21.70
N PRO A 572 22.96 -17.08 -22.39
CA PRO A 572 23.03 -18.43 -22.97
C PRO A 572 24.18 -18.51 -23.97
N SER A 573 24.89 -19.65 -23.98
CA SER A 573 26.05 -19.87 -24.85
C SER A 573 25.69 -19.64 -26.34
N SER A 574 26.68 -19.26 -27.15
CA SER A 574 26.52 -19.01 -28.59
C SER A 574 25.89 -20.20 -29.34
N ALA A 575 26.13 -21.44 -28.87
CA ALA A 575 25.49 -22.65 -29.40
C ALA A 575 23.96 -22.65 -29.22
N HIS A 576 23.44 -22.12 -28.10
CA HIS A 576 22.00 -22.00 -27.86
C HIS A 576 21.34 -20.85 -28.63
N ARG A 577 22.11 -19.86 -29.09
CA ARG A 577 21.59 -18.73 -29.88
C ARG A 577 21.20 -19.15 -31.30
N ARG A 578 21.86 -20.17 -31.87
CA ARG A 578 21.55 -20.73 -33.20
C ARG A 578 20.27 -21.58 -33.20
N ALA A 579 19.92 -22.21 -32.08
CA ALA A 579 18.67 -22.97 -31.91
C ALA A 579 17.42 -22.10 -31.65
N MET A 580 17.53 -20.76 -31.72
CA MET A 580 16.42 -19.82 -31.50
C MET A 580 15.95 -19.10 -32.76
N ILE A 581 16.51 -19.44 -33.93
CA ILE A 581 16.13 -18.85 -35.23
C ILE A 581 15.20 -19.80 -36.02
N ASN A 582 14.97 -21.03 -35.53
CA ASN A 582 13.97 -21.95 -36.06
C ASN A 582 12.77 -22.06 -35.11
#